data_AF-A0A2W6SRW7-F1
#
_entry.id   AF-A0A2W6SRW7-F1
#
_cell.length_a   1.000
_cell.length_b   1.000
_cell.length_c   1.000
_cell.angle_alpha   90.00
_cell.angle_beta   90.00
_cell.angle_gamma   90.00
#
_symmetry.space_group_name_H-M   'P 1'
#
loop_
_entity.id
_entity.type
_entity.pdbx_description
1 polymer ?
#
loop_
_entity_poly.entity_id
_entity_poly.type
_entity_poly.pdbx_seq_one_letter_code
_entity_poly.pdbx_strand_id
1 'polypeptide(L)'
;MTPRRGCLLHADPQELEPPANPARFTLALNGDPTSTYYAAQLLGYNASKAALNMLTVQLSEELRGTPVTVNSISPGFVKTDLNGHTGHLSVEKGARLPVEFALQGDDAVSGQFVEARGQTPW
;
A
#
# COMPACT_ATOMS: atom_id res chain seq x y z
N MET A 1 6.59 2.28 -39.60
CA MET A 1 6.70 2.03 -38.15
C MET A 1 5.38 2.37 -37.51
N THR A 2 4.71 1.40 -36.88
CA THR A 2 3.40 1.60 -36.24
C THR A 2 3.61 1.56 -34.72
N PRO A 3 3.19 2.58 -33.95
CA PRO A 3 3.35 2.53 -32.51
C PRO A 3 2.48 1.40 -31.93
N ARG A 4 3.07 0.58 -31.06
CA ARG A 4 2.33 -0.44 -30.32
C ARG A 4 1.33 0.28 -29.42
N ARG A 5 0.03 0.04 -29.62
CA ARG A 5 -0.98 0.47 -28.65
C ARG A 5 -0.69 -0.26 -27.34
N GLY A 6 -0.28 0.49 -26.31
CA GLY A 6 -0.23 -0.02 -24.95
C GLY A 6 -1.60 -0.58 -24.59
N CYS A 7 -1.61 -1.74 -23.94
CA CYS A 7 -2.85 -2.35 -23.47
C CYS A 7 -3.41 -1.48 -22.35
N LEU A 8 -4.28 -0.55 -22.70
CA LEU A 8 -5.13 0.16 -21.73
C LEU A 8 -6.04 -0.90 -21.11
N LEU A 9 -5.62 -1.38 -19.94
CA LEU A 9 -6.50 -2.10 -19.03
C LEU A 9 -7.69 -1.18 -18.75
N HIS A 10 -8.87 -1.57 -19.22
CA HIS A 10 -10.11 -0.91 -18.81
C HIS A 10 -10.21 -1.03 -17.29
N ALA A 11 -10.27 0.10 -16.60
CA ALA A 11 -10.62 0.13 -15.19
C ALA A 11 -12.01 -0.50 -15.04
N ASP A 12 -12.10 -1.50 -14.17
CA ASP A 12 -13.33 -2.24 -13.89
C ASP A 12 -14.23 -1.35 -13.02
N PRO A 13 -15.52 -1.12 -13.34
CA PRO A 13 -16.42 -0.37 -12.46
C PRO A 13 -16.50 -0.91 -11.02
N GLN A 14 -16.15 -2.18 -10.79
CA GLN A 14 -16.00 -2.75 -9.44
C GLN A 14 -14.76 -2.25 -8.68
N GLU A 15 -13.91 -1.39 -9.26
CA GLU A 15 -12.84 -0.65 -8.59
C GLU A 15 -13.32 0.69 -7.98
N LEU A 16 -14.52 1.15 -8.37
CA LEU A 16 -15.12 2.38 -7.84
C LEU A 16 -15.94 2.17 -6.55
N GLU A 17 -16.26 0.92 -6.22
CA GLU A 17 -16.74 0.55 -4.89
C GLU A 17 -15.63 0.81 -3.86
N PRO A 18 -15.81 1.71 -2.87
CA PRO A 18 -14.73 2.10 -1.99
C PRO A 18 -14.29 0.91 -1.13
N PRO A 19 -13.04 0.41 -1.26
CA PRO A 19 -12.55 -0.63 -0.34
C PRO A 19 -12.59 -0.07 1.08
N ALA A 20 -13.35 -0.73 1.96
CA ALA A 20 -13.79 -0.18 3.24
C ALA A 20 -12.69 -0.03 4.32
N ASN A 21 -11.41 -0.13 3.95
CA ASN A 21 -10.24 0.22 4.76
C ASN A 21 -8.94 0.03 3.94
N PRO A 22 -8.36 1.08 3.33
CA PRO A 22 -7.10 0.95 2.61
C PRO A 22 -5.81 0.82 3.46
N ALA A 23 -5.56 1.59 4.53
CA ALA A 23 -4.31 1.51 5.33
C ALA A 23 -4.46 1.76 6.84
N ARG A 24 -4.18 0.73 7.66
CA ARG A 24 -4.38 0.69 9.12
C ARG A 24 -3.16 1.12 9.95
N PHE A 25 -2.08 1.61 9.33
CA PHE A 25 -0.72 1.58 9.91
C PHE A 25 -0.02 2.94 10.05
N THR A 26 -0.78 4.03 9.90
CA THR A 26 -0.29 5.38 10.14
C THR A 26 -0.60 5.83 11.56
N LEU A 27 0.34 6.57 12.17
CA LEU A 27 0.15 7.17 13.48
C LEU A 27 -0.97 8.21 13.44
N ALA A 28 -1.01 9.05 12.39
CA ALA A 28 -2.03 10.07 12.21
C ALA A 28 -3.45 9.48 12.21
N LEU A 29 -3.68 8.39 11.47
CA LEU A 29 -5.02 7.80 11.36
C LEU A 29 -5.37 6.82 12.51
N ASN A 30 -4.38 6.27 13.24
CA ASN A 30 -4.65 5.54 14.49
C ASN A 30 -4.99 6.48 15.66
N GLY A 31 -4.45 7.71 15.65
CA GLY A 31 -4.67 8.71 16.69
C GLY A 31 -5.95 9.54 16.54
N ASP A 32 -6.55 9.57 15.36
CA ASP A 32 -7.77 10.34 15.05
C ASP A 32 -9.06 9.55 15.39
N PRO A 33 -9.87 9.96 16.38
CA PRO A 33 -11.12 9.29 16.75
C PRO A 33 -12.21 9.29 15.66
N THR A 34 -12.11 10.16 14.66
CA THR A 34 -13.05 10.22 13.52
C THR A 34 -12.68 9.24 12.41
N SER A 35 -11.49 8.62 12.49
CA SER A 35 -10.95 7.74 11.47
C SER A 35 -11.56 6.34 11.52
N THR A 36 -11.78 5.72 10.35
CA THR A 36 -12.27 4.33 10.24
C THR A 36 -11.29 3.29 10.80
N TYR A 37 -10.05 3.70 11.10
CA TYR A 37 -9.03 2.86 11.71
C TYR A 37 -9.00 2.93 13.23
N TYR A 38 -9.64 3.93 13.86
CA TYR A 38 -9.55 4.16 15.31
C TYR A 38 -10.01 2.95 16.13
N ALA A 39 -11.03 2.22 15.68
CA ALA A 39 -11.52 1.02 16.35
C ALA A 39 -10.63 -0.23 16.13
N ALA A 40 -9.68 -0.21 15.20
CA ALA A 40 -8.87 -1.37 14.80
C ALA A 40 -7.54 -1.46 15.59
N GLN A 41 -7.63 -1.38 16.92
CA GLN A 41 -6.49 -1.33 17.86
C GLN A 41 -5.80 -2.69 18.07
N LEU A 42 -5.25 -3.27 17.00
CA LEU A 42 -4.47 -4.51 17.05
C LEU A 42 -3.04 -4.23 17.55
N LEU A 43 -2.89 -3.94 18.85
CA LEU A 43 -1.68 -3.39 19.49
C LEU A 43 -0.34 -3.85 18.88
N GLY A 44 -0.02 -5.15 18.95
CA GLY A 44 1.25 -5.68 18.45
C GLY A 44 1.39 -5.61 16.91
N TYR A 45 0.29 -5.78 16.18
CA TYR A 45 0.28 -5.70 14.72
C TYR A 45 0.50 -4.27 14.26
N ASN A 46 -0.28 -3.31 14.77
CA ASN A 46 -0.15 -1.89 14.40
C ASN A 46 1.22 -1.34 14.82
N ALA A 47 1.72 -1.69 16.02
CA ALA A 47 3.07 -1.29 16.46
C ALA A 47 4.17 -1.86 15.55
N SER A 48 4.09 -3.14 15.15
CA SER A 48 5.08 -3.72 14.23
C SER A 48 5.06 -3.07 12.85
N LYS A 49 3.89 -2.64 12.36
CA LYS A 49 3.75 -1.94 11.09
C LYS A 49 4.18 -0.47 11.15
N ALA A 50 3.99 0.21 12.28
CA ALA A 50 4.57 1.52 12.53
C ALA A 50 6.11 1.46 12.57
N ALA A 51 6.69 0.43 13.21
CA ALA A 51 8.14 0.21 13.22
C ALA A 51 8.69 -0.11 11.82
N LEU A 52 7.99 -0.93 11.03
CA LEU A 52 8.32 -1.19 9.63
C LEU A 52 8.28 0.10 8.79
N ASN A 53 7.28 0.95 9.00
CA ASN A 53 7.16 2.24 8.31
C ASN A 53 8.33 3.18 8.65
N MET A 54 8.76 3.25 9.90
CA MET A 54 9.97 3.99 10.28
C MET A 54 11.24 3.40 9.61
N LEU A 55 11.34 2.07 9.53
CA LEU A 55 12.46 1.41 8.84
C LEU A 55 12.48 1.75 7.34
N THR A 56 11.32 1.81 6.66
CA THR A 56 11.20 2.27 5.26
C THR A 56 11.77 3.67 5.07
N VAL A 57 11.42 4.62 5.95
CA VAL A 57 11.93 6.01 5.88
C VAL A 57 13.46 6.03 6.03
N GLN A 58 13.99 5.36 7.06
CA GLN A 58 15.44 5.32 7.31
C GLN A 58 16.22 4.66 6.18
N LEU A 59 15.75 3.52 5.65
CA LEU A 59 16.41 2.82 4.54
C LEU A 59 16.34 3.60 3.22
N SER A 60 15.25 4.33 2.95
CA SER A 60 15.18 5.20 1.77
C SER A 60 16.14 6.38 1.83
N GLU A 61 16.47 6.87 3.03
CA GLU A 61 17.47 7.92 3.22
C GLU A 61 18.89 7.34 3.09
N GLU A 62 19.18 6.22 3.75
CA GLU A 62 20.48 5.52 3.70
C GLU A 62 20.88 5.09 2.27
N LEU A 63 19.91 4.64 1.46
CA LEU A 63 20.15 4.14 0.09
C LEU A 63 20.05 5.23 -1.00
N ARG A 64 19.92 6.50 -0.62
CA ARG A 64 19.83 7.62 -1.58
C ARG A 64 21.07 7.71 -2.46
N GLY A 65 20.86 7.81 -3.77
CA GLY A 65 21.93 7.84 -4.77
C GLY A 65 22.41 6.45 -5.22
N THR A 66 21.85 5.37 -4.66
CA THR A 66 21.95 4.01 -5.21
C THR A 66 20.77 3.73 -6.15
N PRO A 67 20.80 2.68 -6.99
CA PRO A 67 19.65 2.26 -7.80
C PRO A 67 18.57 1.49 -7.00
N VAL A 68 18.61 1.49 -5.66
CA VAL A 68 17.66 0.76 -4.81
C VAL A 68 16.62 1.71 -4.23
N THR A 69 15.34 1.43 -4.47
CA THR A 69 14.21 2.16 -3.89
C THR A 69 13.55 1.39 -2.75
N VAL A 70 13.01 2.09 -1.76
CA VAL A 70 12.34 1.50 -0.58
C VAL A 70 11.01 2.20 -0.32
N ASN A 71 9.91 1.45 -0.31
CA ASN A 71 8.55 1.98 -0.09
C ASN A 71 7.72 1.03 0.78
N SER A 72 6.78 1.59 1.55
CA SER A 72 5.75 0.84 2.28
C SER A 72 4.49 0.80 1.44
N ILE A 73 3.95 -0.39 1.15
CA ILE A 73 2.73 -0.54 0.34
C ILE A 73 1.65 -1.26 1.15
N SER A 74 0.46 -0.67 1.25
CA SER A 74 -0.71 -1.30 1.83
C SER A 74 -1.51 -2.05 0.76
N PRO A 75 -1.64 -3.39 0.82
CA PRO A 75 -2.40 -4.18 -0.16
C PRO A 75 -3.92 -4.13 0.08
N GLY A 76 -4.40 -3.31 1.02
CA GLY A 76 -5.79 -3.31 1.48
C GLY A 76 -6.15 -4.56 2.28
N PHE A 77 -7.45 -4.87 2.39
CA PHE A 77 -7.95 -6.00 3.19
C PHE A 77 -8.17 -7.24 2.32
N VAL A 78 -7.07 -7.95 2.04
CA VAL A 78 -6.99 -9.12 1.15
C VAL A 78 -7.48 -10.41 1.83
N LYS A 79 -8.22 -11.24 1.10
CA LYS A 79 -8.80 -12.50 1.57
C LYS A 79 -7.73 -13.61 1.75
N THR A 80 -7.09 -13.67 2.91
CA THR A 80 -5.99 -14.61 3.21
C THR A 80 -6.15 -15.28 4.58
N ASP A 81 -5.38 -16.33 4.83
CA ASP A 81 -5.32 -17.09 6.08
C ASP A 81 -5.07 -16.18 7.30
N LEU A 82 -4.28 -15.10 7.13
CA LEU A 82 -3.99 -14.09 8.16
C LEU A 82 -5.25 -13.47 8.79
N ASN A 83 -6.36 -13.41 8.05
CA ASN A 83 -7.65 -12.91 8.53
C ASN A 83 -8.77 -13.96 8.40
N GLY A 84 -8.45 -15.25 8.29
CA GLY A 84 -9.44 -16.31 8.13
C GLY A 84 -10.32 -16.12 6.88
N HIS A 85 -9.76 -15.54 5.81
CA HIS A 85 -10.47 -15.20 4.57
C HIS A 85 -11.67 -14.24 4.74
N THR A 86 -11.60 -13.32 5.71
CA THR A 86 -12.60 -12.26 5.93
C THR A 86 -12.35 -10.98 5.11
N GLY A 87 -11.21 -10.89 4.42
CA GLY A 87 -10.90 -9.80 3.49
C GLY A 87 -11.88 -9.69 2.30
N HIS A 88 -12.07 -8.46 1.80
CA HIS A 88 -12.95 -8.16 0.65
C HIS A 88 -12.22 -8.12 -0.71
N LEU A 89 -10.88 -8.00 -0.72
CA LEU A 89 -10.09 -8.07 -1.95
C LEU A 89 -9.64 -9.51 -2.25
N SER A 90 -9.60 -9.91 -3.52
CA SER A 90 -8.90 -11.12 -3.94
C SER A 90 -7.38 -10.94 -3.84
N VAL A 91 -6.63 -12.05 -3.87
CA VAL A 91 -5.15 -12.02 -3.80
C VAL A 91 -4.57 -11.25 -4.98
N GLU A 92 -5.12 -11.42 -6.17
CA GLU A 92 -4.71 -10.74 -7.40
C GLU A 92 -4.94 -9.22 -7.32
N LYS A 93 -6.10 -8.79 -6.81
CA LYS A 93 -6.41 -7.37 -6.60
C LYS A 93 -5.48 -6.75 -5.53
N GLY A 94 -5.20 -7.46 -4.45
CA GLY A 94 -4.29 -7.00 -3.38
C GLY A 94 -2.81 -6.97 -3.78
N ALA A 95 -2.38 -7.86 -4.68
CA ALA A 95 -1.00 -7.95 -5.14
C ALA A 95 -0.62 -6.87 -6.17
N ARG A 96 -1.61 -6.26 -6.85
CA ARG A 96 -1.36 -5.31 -7.96
C ARG A 96 -0.44 -4.16 -7.56
N LEU A 97 -0.80 -3.37 -6.55
CA LEU A 97 -0.04 -2.17 -6.18
C LEU A 97 1.40 -2.50 -5.70
N PRO A 98 1.65 -3.54 -4.87
CA PRO A 98 3.01 -4.00 -4.60
C PRO A 98 3.81 -4.39 -5.84
N VAL A 99 3.19 -5.06 -6.82
CA VAL A 99 3.84 -5.46 -8.08
C VAL A 99 4.13 -4.25 -8.98
N GLU A 100 3.23 -3.28 -9.05
CA GLU A 100 3.44 -2.01 -9.77
C GLU A 100 4.66 -1.26 -9.21
N PHE A 101 4.76 -1.13 -7.89
CA PHE A 101 5.92 -0.50 -7.23
C PHE A 101 7.23 -1.27 -7.42
N ALA A 102 7.18 -2.60 -7.45
CA ALA A 102 8.36 -3.43 -7.70
C ALA A 102 8.88 -3.38 -9.16
N LEU A 103 8.10 -2.83 -10.09
CA LEU A 103 8.37 -2.85 -11.54
C LEU A 103 8.48 -1.45 -12.19
N GLN A 104 8.60 -0.38 -11.40
CA GLN A 104 8.62 1.00 -11.92
C GLN A 104 9.82 1.34 -12.84
N GLY A 105 10.93 0.58 -12.76
CA GLY A 105 12.11 0.81 -13.60
C GLY A 105 12.84 2.11 -13.26
N ASP A 106 13.29 2.85 -14.27
CA ASP A 106 14.15 4.03 -14.09
C ASP A 106 13.42 5.23 -13.44
N ASP A 107 12.08 5.29 -13.54
CA ASP A 107 11.22 6.31 -12.92
C ASP A 107 10.72 5.90 -11.50
N ALA A 108 11.39 4.94 -10.86
CA ALA A 108 11.00 4.43 -9.54
C ALA A 108 11.08 5.51 -8.45
N VAL A 109 10.01 5.62 -7.65
CA VAL A 109 9.99 6.52 -6.48
C VAL A 109 10.48 5.77 -5.23
N SER A 110 10.98 6.51 -4.25
CA SER A 110 11.41 5.97 -2.96
C SER A 110 10.84 6.79 -1.80
N GLY A 111 10.82 6.21 -0.61
CA GLY A 111 10.41 6.88 0.63
C GLY A 111 8.91 7.14 0.73
N GLN A 112 8.08 6.36 0.03
CA GLN A 112 6.63 6.51 0.02
C GLN A 112 5.92 5.51 0.95
N PHE A 113 4.79 5.93 1.50
CA PHE A 113 3.74 5.04 2.01
C PHE A 113 2.52 5.19 1.10
N VAL A 114 2.05 4.07 0.53
CA VAL A 114 1.04 4.10 -0.55
C VAL A 114 -0.02 3.03 -0.35
N GLU A 115 -1.26 3.40 -0.67
CA GLU A 115 -2.45 2.54 -0.68
C GLU A 115 -3.19 2.66 -2.01
N ALA A 116 -4.29 1.93 -2.18
CA ALA A 116 -5.09 1.94 -3.42
C ALA A 116 -5.65 3.33 -3.83
N ARG A 117 -5.65 4.32 -2.92
CA ARG A 117 -6.08 5.71 -3.16
C ARG A 117 -4.92 6.68 -3.44
N GLY A 118 -3.67 6.20 -3.45
CA GLY A 118 -2.46 7.01 -3.59
C GLY A 118 -1.63 7.08 -2.32
N GLN A 119 -0.93 8.20 -2.12
CA GLN A 119 -0.03 8.40 -0.99
C GLN A 119 -0.81 8.49 0.33
N THR A 120 -0.38 7.74 1.34
CA THR A 120 -0.93 7.73 2.71
C THR A 120 -0.01 8.56 3.62
N PRO A 121 -0.53 9.33 4.61
CA PRO A 121 0.30 9.88 5.67
C PRO A 121 1.01 8.77 6.46
N TRP A 122 2.11 9.10 7.14
CA TRP A 122 2.81 8.20 8.06
C TRP A 122 2.12 8.06 9.43
#